data_AF-A0A948BJB4-F1
#
_entry.id   AF-A0A948BJB4-F1
#
_cell.length_a   1.000
_cell.length_b   1.000
_cell.length_c   1.000
_cell.angle_alpha   90.00
_cell.angle_beta   90.00
_cell.angle_gamma   90.00
#
_symmetry.space_group_name_H-M   'P 1'
#
loop_
_entity.id
_entity.type
_entity.pdbx_description
1 polymer ?
#
loop_
_entity_poly.entity_id
_entity_poly.type
_entity_poly.pdbx_seq_one_letter_code
_entity_poly.pdbx_strand_id
1 'polypeptide(L)'
;MKQTRVKIPSALLFLTILLTSINLTSCHSSSSSDYIPCEEGTSQVGSTSCGVNGGHLSQTCVDGGWVDTATCLEFTYLGEGECRQGDGNYPLKFSYNYSDLTPHTDGTNSGDTQDRCEASCLAHLDWCLAVEIVTRDIWPTPECRLVTDRATFEAAGLSLENDIWGGAQTIDGNSWQTYCGGTGDCTQTDWAGGSLNPREGYHCSLLDEI
;
A
#
# COMPACT_ATOMS: atom_id res chain seq x y z
N MET A 1 -94.85 2.12 26.85
CA MET A 1 -93.51 2.75 26.77
C MET A 1 -93.28 3.23 25.34
N LYS A 2 -93.69 4.46 25.06
CA LYS A 2 -93.40 5.18 23.82
C LYS A 2 -93.13 6.61 24.25
N GLN A 3 -91.96 7.15 23.91
CA GLN A 3 -91.89 8.47 23.30
C GLN A 3 -90.50 8.70 22.74
N THR A 4 -90.51 8.81 21.42
CA THR A 4 -89.44 9.26 20.53
C THR A 4 -89.35 10.79 20.58
N ARG A 5 -88.24 11.30 20.04
CA ARG A 5 -87.86 12.70 19.77
C ARG A 5 -87.06 13.28 20.94
N VAL A 6 -85.95 13.97 20.68
CA VAL A 6 -85.92 15.25 19.96
C VAL A 6 -84.51 15.49 19.38
N LYS A 7 -84.44 15.88 18.10
CA LYS A 7 -83.32 16.65 17.54
C LYS A 7 -83.66 18.14 17.71
N ILE A 8 -82.77 18.91 18.32
CA ILE A 8 -82.75 20.39 18.25
C ILE A 8 -81.31 20.83 17.89
N PRO A 9 -81.14 21.91 17.09
CA PRO A 9 -79.92 22.20 16.35
C PRO A 9 -79.09 23.35 16.96
N SER A 10 -77.98 23.64 16.29
CA SER A 10 -77.28 24.94 16.23
C SER A 10 -76.59 25.49 17.48
N ALA A 11 -75.26 25.40 17.49
CA ALA A 11 -74.34 26.53 17.75
C ALA A 11 -72.91 26.06 17.41
N LEU A 12 -72.35 26.52 16.29
CA LEU A 12 -71.22 27.45 16.29
C LEU A 12 -70.17 27.17 17.39
N LEU A 13 -69.08 26.50 17.02
CA LEU A 13 -67.77 26.85 17.56
C LEU A 13 -66.73 26.72 16.46
N PHE A 14 -66.29 27.88 15.98
CA PHE A 14 -65.11 28.04 15.16
C PHE A 14 -63.90 27.53 15.95
N LEU A 15 -63.23 26.50 15.43
CA LEU A 15 -61.85 26.20 15.79
C LEU A 15 -61.08 25.97 14.49
N THR A 16 -60.56 27.06 13.93
CA THR A 16 -59.53 27.06 12.90
C THR A 16 -58.27 26.46 13.50
N ILE A 17 -58.08 25.15 13.30
CA ILE A 17 -56.80 24.48 13.58
C ILE A 17 -55.84 24.89 12.46
N LEU A 18 -54.85 25.71 12.84
CA LEU A 18 -53.68 26.02 12.03
C LEU A 18 -52.93 24.69 11.79
N LEU A 19 -53.01 24.13 10.58
CA LEU A 19 -52.07 23.10 10.15
C LEU A 19 -50.73 23.78 9.89
N THR A 20 -49.87 23.84 10.90
CA THR A 20 -48.44 24.03 10.68
C THR A 20 -47.91 22.76 10.02
N SER A 21 -47.49 22.89 8.76
CA SER A 21 -46.73 21.92 8.01
C SER A 21 -45.43 21.63 8.78
N ILE A 22 -45.42 20.51 9.50
CA ILE A 22 -44.20 19.93 10.06
C ILE A 22 -43.39 19.44 8.85
N ASN A 23 -42.39 20.21 8.44
CA ASN A 23 -41.32 19.68 7.60
C ASN A 23 -40.62 18.60 8.42
N LEU A 24 -40.98 17.34 8.18
CA LEU A 24 -40.11 16.22 8.55
C LEU A 24 -38.90 16.31 7.64
N THR A 25 -37.86 17.01 8.11
CA THR A 25 -36.50 16.75 7.67
C THR A 25 -36.25 15.28 7.97
N SER A 26 -36.27 14.46 6.93
CA SER A 26 -35.80 13.09 7.00
C SER A 26 -34.35 13.14 7.48
N CYS A 27 -34.11 12.75 8.73
CA CYS A 27 -32.77 12.37 9.14
C CYS A 27 -32.43 11.12 8.33
N HIS A 28 -31.72 11.33 7.23
CA HIS A 28 -30.98 10.26 6.58
C HIS A 28 -29.95 9.82 7.61
N SER A 29 -30.26 8.80 8.40
CA SER A 29 -29.25 8.00 9.07
C SER A 29 -28.42 7.41 7.94
N SER A 30 -27.31 8.05 7.64
CA SER A 30 -26.23 7.44 6.87
C SER A 30 -25.85 6.16 7.61
N SER A 31 -26.42 5.04 7.18
CA SER A 31 -25.88 3.73 7.48
C SER A 31 -24.46 3.73 6.92
N SER A 32 -23.46 3.81 7.79
CA SER A 32 -22.06 3.59 7.44
C SER A 32 -21.90 2.13 7.03
N SER A 33 -22.29 1.83 5.80
CA SER A 33 -22.37 0.46 5.28
C SER A 33 -21.06 -0.03 4.67
N ASP A 34 -20.01 0.79 4.63
CA ASP A 34 -18.76 0.45 3.93
C ASP A 34 -17.52 0.63 4.82
N TYR A 35 -17.65 0.56 6.15
CA TYR A 35 -16.46 0.32 6.96
C TYR A 35 -16.08 -1.15 6.80
N ILE A 36 -15.17 -1.44 5.87
CA ILE A 36 -14.47 -2.72 5.87
C ILE A 36 -13.45 -2.62 7.01
N PRO A 37 -13.67 -3.32 8.15
CA PRO A 37 -12.68 -3.35 9.21
C PRO A 37 -11.39 -3.98 8.68
N CYS A 38 -10.25 -3.48 9.13
CA CYS A 38 -8.97 -4.11 8.81
C CYS A 38 -8.87 -5.51 9.47
N GLU A 39 -7.95 -6.34 8.98
CA GLU A 39 -7.67 -7.64 9.59
C GLU A 39 -6.81 -7.44 10.84
N GLU A 40 -7.28 -7.95 11.99
CA GLU A 40 -6.64 -7.73 13.29
C GLU A 40 -5.15 -8.12 13.29
N GLY A 41 -4.31 -7.21 13.77
CA GLY A 41 -2.86 -7.42 13.85
C GLY A 41 -2.08 -7.21 12.55
N THR A 42 -2.74 -6.95 11.42
CA THR A 42 -2.04 -6.56 10.18
C THR A 42 -1.46 -5.16 10.28
N SER A 43 -0.46 -4.88 9.44
CA SER A 43 0.24 -3.61 9.38
C SER A 43 0.10 -2.94 8.02
N GLN A 44 0.12 -1.60 8.01
CA GLN A 44 0.20 -0.80 6.79
C GLN A 44 0.99 0.48 7.04
N VAL A 45 1.38 1.19 5.98
CA VAL A 45 1.88 2.55 6.11
C VAL A 45 0.73 3.52 6.44
N GLY A 46 0.92 4.36 7.46
CA GLY A 46 -0.03 5.39 7.85
C GLY A 46 0.15 6.69 7.07
N SER A 47 -0.62 7.71 7.44
CA SER A 47 -0.50 9.07 6.84
C SER A 47 0.26 10.06 7.71
N THR A 48 0.45 9.75 8.99
CA THR A 48 1.18 10.61 9.92
C THR A 48 2.66 10.60 9.55
N SER A 49 3.18 11.74 9.12
CA SER A 49 4.61 11.90 8.78
C SER A 49 5.51 11.68 10.01
N CYS A 50 6.67 11.07 9.78
CA CYS A 50 7.71 10.84 10.76
C CYS A 50 9.09 10.78 10.08
N GLY A 51 10.14 10.50 10.85
CA GLY A 51 11.48 10.30 10.30
C GLY A 51 12.12 11.60 9.80
N VAL A 52 13.33 11.47 9.27
CA VAL A 52 14.09 12.62 8.71
C VAL A 52 14.07 12.62 7.18
N ASN A 53 13.72 11.48 6.58
CA ASN A 53 13.68 11.28 5.13
C ASN A 53 12.26 11.28 4.56
N GLY A 54 11.28 11.83 5.31
CA GLY A 54 9.89 11.94 4.86
C GLY A 54 9.08 10.66 5.01
N GLY A 55 9.43 9.82 5.99
CA GLY A 55 8.70 8.59 6.30
C GLY A 55 7.30 8.82 6.89
N HIS A 56 6.62 7.72 7.16
CA HIS A 56 5.29 7.70 7.75
C HIS A 56 5.17 6.63 8.84
N LEU A 57 4.39 6.94 9.88
CA LEU A 57 4.18 5.98 10.98
C LEU A 57 3.50 4.73 10.43
N SER A 58 4.00 3.56 10.80
CA SER A 58 3.28 2.31 10.59
C SER A 58 1.98 2.32 11.40
N GLN A 59 0.94 1.75 10.85
CA GLN A 59 -0.34 1.52 11.52
C GLN A 59 -0.56 0.04 11.73
N THR A 60 -1.11 -0.33 12.88
CA THR A 60 -1.59 -1.70 13.16
C THR A 60 -3.09 -1.70 13.28
N CYS A 61 -3.73 -2.76 12.78
CA CYS A 61 -5.16 -2.96 12.97
C CYS A 61 -5.47 -3.40 14.39
N VAL A 62 -6.27 -2.60 15.11
CA VAL A 62 -6.76 -2.88 16.46
C VAL A 62 -8.26 -2.64 16.53
N ASP A 63 -9.00 -3.64 16.99
CA ASP A 63 -10.47 -3.59 17.11
C ASP A 63 -11.16 -3.17 15.79
N GLY A 64 -10.59 -3.64 14.68
CA GLY A 64 -11.05 -3.36 13.33
C GLY A 64 -10.67 -1.98 12.77
N GLY A 65 -9.87 -1.19 13.49
CA GLY A 65 -9.40 0.12 13.02
C GLY A 65 -7.89 0.32 13.04
N TRP A 66 -7.41 1.11 12.09
CA TRP A 66 -6.00 1.45 11.98
C TRP A 66 -5.57 2.44 13.06
N VAL A 67 -4.55 2.06 13.82
CA VAL A 67 -3.96 2.87 14.89
C VAL A 67 -2.49 3.08 14.60
N ASP A 68 -2.03 4.33 14.63
CA ASP A 68 -0.61 4.69 14.50
C ASP A 68 0.21 4.00 15.60
N THR A 69 1.33 3.40 15.19
CA THR A 69 2.36 2.87 16.08
C THR A 69 3.43 3.95 16.35
N ALA A 70 4.44 3.61 17.15
CA ALA A 70 5.62 4.45 17.29
C ALA A 70 6.67 4.23 16.19
N THR A 71 6.52 3.19 15.37
CA THR A 71 7.48 2.81 14.34
C THR A 71 7.34 3.72 13.13
N CYS A 72 8.42 4.36 12.72
CA CYS A 72 8.49 5.11 11.48
C CYS A 72 9.02 4.23 10.34
N LEU A 73 8.27 4.17 9.23
CA LEU A 73 8.73 3.53 7.99
C LEU A 73 9.33 4.59 7.08
N GLU A 74 10.62 4.50 6.78
CA GLU A 74 11.30 5.37 5.83
C GLU A 74 12.31 4.63 4.95
N PHE A 75 12.62 5.21 3.79
CA PHE A 75 13.63 4.67 2.90
C PHE A 75 14.98 5.37 3.11
N THR A 76 16.02 4.60 3.42
CA THR A 76 17.40 5.09 3.48
C THR A 76 18.11 4.83 2.16
N TYR A 77 18.42 5.90 1.43
CA TYR A 77 19.19 5.81 0.19
C TYR A 77 20.65 5.40 0.47
N LEU A 78 21.04 4.21 -0.02
CA LEU A 78 22.41 3.71 0.12
C LEU A 78 23.38 4.33 -0.87
N GLY A 79 22.90 4.71 -2.06
CA GLY A 79 23.70 5.31 -3.12
C GLY A 79 23.42 4.73 -4.50
N GLU A 80 24.17 5.25 -5.48
CA GLU A 80 24.12 4.76 -6.85
C GLU A 80 24.85 3.42 -6.96
N GLY A 81 24.07 2.37 -7.18
CA GLY A 81 24.51 0.99 -7.27
C GLY A 81 23.37 -0.01 -7.11
N GLU A 82 23.70 -1.27 -7.34
CA GLU A 82 22.78 -2.37 -7.12
C GLU A 82 22.66 -2.69 -5.64
N CYS A 83 21.42 -2.95 -5.18
CA CYS A 83 21.15 -3.64 -3.94
C CYS A 83 21.74 -5.05 -4.00
N ARG A 84 22.58 -5.38 -3.01
CA ARG A 84 23.22 -6.68 -2.83
C ARG A 84 22.88 -7.23 -1.46
N GLN A 85 22.99 -8.54 -1.28
CA GLN A 85 23.01 -9.17 0.04
C GLN A 85 24.18 -8.59 0.87
N GLY A 86 24.17 -8.78 2.19
CA GLY A 86 25.29 -8.36 3.06
C GLY A 86 26.65 -8.94 2.65
N ASP A 87 26.67 -10.08 1.96
CA ASP A 87 27.88 -10.73 1.42
C ASP A 87 28.28 -10.27 0.00
N GLY A 88 27.47 -9.40 -0.64
CA GLY A 88 27.68 -8.90 -1.99
C GLY A 88 26.99 -9.68 -3.11
N ASN A 89 26.40 -10.86 -2.83
CA ASN A 89 25.66 -11.62 -3.84
C ASN A 89 24.32 -10.96 -4.22
N TYR A 90 23.68 -11.46 -5.29
CA TYR A 90 22.36 -10.98 -5.68
C TYR A 90 21.30 -11.45 -4.67
N PRO A 91 20.54 -10.56 -4.03
CA PRO A 91 19.39 -10.93 -3.21
C PRO A 91 18.26 -11.46 -4.09
N LEU A 92 17.14 -11.85 -3.48
CA LEU A 92 15.93 -12.11 -4.24
C LEU A 92 15.35 -10.77 -4.67
N LYS A 93 15.24 -10.54 -5.98
CA LYS A 93 14.65 -9.33 -6.57
C LYS A 93 13.52 -9.69 -7.50
N PHE A 94 12.45 -8.91 -7.45
CA PHE A 94 11.36 -8.96 -8.42
C PHE A 94 11.39 -7.66 -9.22
N SER A 95 11.62 -7.74 -10.52
CA SER A 95 11.79 -6.60 -11.42
C SER A 95 10.54 -6.36 -12.27
N TYR A 96 10.12 -5.11 -12.37
CA TYR A 96 8.98 -4.69 -13.19
C TYR A 96 9.31 -3.40 -13.95
N ASN A 97 8.83 -3.30 -15.18
CA ASN A 97 9.14 -2.18 -16.07
C ASN A 97 7.99 -1.17 -16.06
N TYR A 98 8.29 0.10 -15.80
CA TYR A 98 7.30 1.18 -15.91
C TYR A 98 7.34 1.80 -17.31
N SER A 99 6.71 1.11 -18.27
CA SER A 99 6.70 1.54 -19.68
C SER A 99 6.09 2.93 -19.90
N ASP A 100 5.16 3.36 -19.04
CA ASP A 100 4.54 4.69 -19.10
C ASP A 100 5.48 5.82 -18.67
N LEU A 101 6.59 5.50 -18.00
CA LEU A 101 7.63 6.45 -17.57
C LEU A 101 8.84 6.44 -18.52
N THR A 102 8.64 6.09 -19.79
CA THR A 102 9.71 6.04 -20.80
C THR A 102 9.78 7.36 -21.61
N PRO A 103 10.97 7.98 -21.79
CA PRO A 103 12.25 7.61 -21.18
C PRO A 103 12.34 8.10 -19.74
N HIS A 104 13.13 7.42 -18.91
CA HIS A 104 13.37 7.83 -17.52
C HIS A 104 13.96 9.25 -17.39
N THR A 105 14.62 9.74 -18.45
CA THR A 105 15.20 11.08 -18.53
C THR A 105 14.18 12.20 -18.80
N ASP A 106 12.93 11.86 -19.11
CA ASP A 106 11.90 12.88 -19.40
C ASP A 106 11.22 13.36 -18.11
N GLY A 107 11.18 14.68 -17.93
CA GLY A 107 10.51 15.33 -16.80
C GLY A 107 10.86 14.72 -15.44
N THR A 108 9.83 14.23 -14.74
CA THR A 108 9.91 13.63 -13.40
C THR A 108 9.98 12.12 -13.42
N ASN A 109 10.08 11.47 -14.59
CA ASN A 109 9.90 10.02 -14.73
C ASN A 109 10.81 9.19 -13.82
N SER A 110 12.08 9.59 -13.64
CA SER A 110 12.98 8.92 -12.69
C SER A 110 12.53 9.04 -11.24
N GLY A 111 12.00 10.21 -10.83
CA GLY A 111 11.45 10.42 -9.49
C GLY A 111 10.14 9.66 -9.30
N ASP A 112 9.23 9.75 -10.29
CA ASP A 112 7.97 9.00 -10.28
C ASP A 112 8.20 7.48 -10.27
N THR A 113 9.31 7.00 -10.84
CA THR A 113 9.75 5.60 -10.73
C THR A 113 10.12 5.24 -9.30
N GLN A 114 10.91 6.08 -8.62
CA GLN A 114 11.27 5.89 -7.21
C GLN A 114 10.01 5.81 -6.35
N ASP A 115 9.15 6.83 -6.44
CA ASP A 115 7.94 6.94 -5.63
C ASP A 115 7.01 5.74 -5.81
N ARG A 116 6.82 5.27 -7.05
CA ARG A 116 5.99 4.09 -7.33
C ARG A 116 6.63 2.79 -6.86
N CYS A 117 7.96 2.69 -6.92
CA CYS A 117 8.68 1.50 -6.46
C CYS A 117 8.62 1.38 -4.94
N GLU A 118 8.87 2.49 -4.23
CA GLU A 118 8.72 2.60 -2.77
C GLU A 118 7.29 2.31 -2.33
N ALA A 119 6.28 2.89 -2.99
CA ALA A 119 4.88 2.60 -2.71
C ALA A 119 4.53 1.12 -2.92
N SER A 120 5.10 0.49 -3.95
CA SER A 120 4.92 -0.96 -4.17
C SER A 120 5.54 -1.76 -3.03
N CYS A 121 6.71 -1.39 -2.53
CA CYS A 121 7.35 -2.05 -1.40
C CYS A 121 6.56 -1.87 -0.09
N LEU A 122 6.04 -0.66 0.17
CA LEU A 122 5.20 -0.35 1.34
C LEU A 122 3.83 -1.05 1.31
N ALA A 123 3.34 -1.48 0.15
CA ALA A 123 2.16 -2.34 0.05
C ALA A 123 2.46 -3.80 0.48
N HIS A 124 3.73 -4.14 0.66
CA HIS A 124 4.25 -5.48 0.90
C HIS A 124 5.20 -5.52 2.11
N LEU A 125 4.84 -4.85 3.21
CA LEU A 125 5.67 -4.72 4.42
C LEU A 125 6.10 -6.07 5.03
N ASP A 126 5.31 -7.13 4.83
CA ASP A 126 5.61 -8.45 5.37
C ASP A 126 6.86 -9.10 4.73
N TRP A 127 7.28 -8.63 3.55
CA TRP A 127 8.41 -9.25 2.84
C TRP A 127 9.31 -8.30 2.06
N CYS A 128 8.91 -7.08 1.71
CA CYS A 128 9.78 -6.16 0.99
C CYS A 128 10.76 -5.46 1.93
N LEU A 129 12.07 -5.60 1.68
CA LEU A 129 13.13 -5.11 2.57
C LEU A 129 13.89 -3.91 1.99
N ALA A 130 13.82 -3.72 0.68
CA ALA A 130 14.48 -2.62 -0.02
C ALA A 130 13.89 -2.46 -1.43
N VAL A 131 14.22 -1.34 -2.06
CA VAL A 131 13.93 -1.07 -3.48
C VAL A 131 15.20 -0.78 -4.23
N GLU A 132 15.26 -1.25 -5.48
CA GLU A 132 16.25 -0.85 -6.46
C GLU A 132 15.55 -0.29 -7.70
N ILE A 133 15.79 0.97 -8.04
CA ILE A 133 15.35 1.50 -9.33
C ILE A 133 16.49 1.43 -10.35
N VAL A 134 16.12 1.23 -11.61
CA VAL A 134 17.05 1.16 -12.75
C VAL A 134 16.69 2.24 -13.75
N THR A 135 17.60 3.17 -13.99
CA THR A 135 17.43 4.37 -14.83
C THR A 135 18.65 4.54 -15.75
N ARG A 136 19.01 3.46 -16.45
CA ARG A 136 20.22 3.43 -17.28
C ARG A 136 19.98 4.10 -18.62
N ASP A 137 20.90 4.95 -19.08
CA ASP A 137 20.77 5.62 -20.38
C ASP A 137 20.64 4.67 -21.59
N ILE A 138 21.19 3.45 -21.48
CA ILE A 138 21.08 2.43 -22.54
C ILE A 138 19.70 1.73 -22.55
N TRP A 139 18.89 1.90 -21.50
CA TRP A 139 17.55 1.33 -21.34
C TRP A 139 16.58 2.45 -20.98
N PRO A 140 15.87 3.04 -21.96
CA PRO A 140 15.07 4.23 -21.71
C PRO A 140 13.90 3.96 -20.75
N THR A 141 13.37 2.74 -20.73
CA THR A 141 12.31 2.36 -19.79
C THR A 141 12.89 2.11 -18.41
N PRO A 142 12.45 2.84 -17.36
CA PRO A 142 12.89 2.57 -16.01
C PRO A 142 12.31 1.25 -15.46
N GLU A 143 13.04 0.63 -14.56
CA GLU A 143 12.61 -0.58 -13.84
C GLU A 143 12.52 -0.30 -12.33
N CYS A 144 11.51 -0.90 -11.68
CA CYS A 144 11.44 -1.07 -10.23
C CYS A 144 11.84 -2.48 -9.87
N ARG A 145 12.63 -2.65 -8.81
CA ARG A 145 12.96 -3.95 -8.23
C ARG A 145 12.63 -3.97 -6.75
N LEU A 146 11.67 -4.81 -6.37
CA LEU A 146 11.39 -5.12 -4.97
C LEU A 146 12.42 -6.13 -4.49
N VAL A 147 13.11 -5.84 -3.39
CA VAL A 147 14.23 -6.63 -2.88
C VAL A 147 13.84 -7.30 -1.57
N THR A 148 14.15 -8.58 -1.47
CA THR A 148 13.89 -9.41 -0.29
C THR A 148 14.91 -10.57 -0.24
N ASP A 149 14.65 -11.53 0.63
CA ASP A 149 15.28 -12.84 0.62
C ASP A 149 14.24 -13.95 0.71
N ARG A 150 14.69 -15.19 0.49
CA ARG A 150 13.79 -16.32 0.41
C ARG A 150 13.09 -16.60 1.73
N ALA A 151 13.81 -16.52 2.85
CA ALA A 151 13.25 -16.81 4.16
C ALA A 151 12.15 -15.81 4.53
N THR A 152 12.37 -14.53 4.26
CA THR A 152 11.40 -13.45 4.49
C THR A 152 10.19 -13.61 3.59
N PHE A 153 10.39 -13.87 2.30
CA PHE A 153 9.28 -14.08 1.35
C PHE A 153 8.42 -15.29 1.71
N GLU A 154 9.03 -16.41 2.11
CA GLU A 154 8.30 -17.61 2.55
C GLU A 154 7.63 -17.42 3.92
N ALA A 155 8.20 -16.61 4.82
CA ALA A 155 7.60 -16.27 6.11
C ALA A 155 6.32 -15.44 5.96
N ALA A 156 6.20 -14.63 4.91
CA ALA A 156 4.97 -13.95 4.52
C ALA A 156 3.91 -14.90 3.90
N GLY A 157 4.17 -16.21 3.88
CA GLY A 157 3.26 -17.22 3.34
C GLY A 157 3.27 -17.31 1.81
N LEU A 158 4.23 -16.67 1.15
CA LEU A 158 4.38 -16.69 -0.31
C LEU A 158 5.34 -17.80 -0.73
N SER A 159 5.23 -18.21 -1.99
CA SER A 159 6.15 -19.18 -2.59
C SER A 159 6.65 -18.64 -3.91
N LEU A 160 7.94 -18.86 -4.19
CA LEU A 160 8.49 -18.57 -5.50
C LEU A 160 7.80 -19.44 -6.54
N GLU A 161 7.12 -18.81 -7.49
CA GLU A 161 6.53 -19.48 -8.65
C GLU A 161 7.62 -20.01 -9.59
N ASN A 162 8.77 -19.35 -9.58
CA ASN A 162 9.93 -19.69 -10.37
C ASN A 162 11.22 -19.35 -9.60
N ASP A 163 12.02 -20.36 -9.31
CA ASP A 163 13.25 -20.28 -8.51
C ASP A 163 14.53 -20.21 -9.36
N ILE A 164 14.42 -19.77 -10.62
CA ILE A 164 15.57 -19.52 -11.50
C ILE A 164 15.70 -18.05 -11.91
N TRP A 165 16.94 -17.67 -12.23
CA TRP A 165 17.24 -16.35 -12.81
C TRP A 165 16.41 -16.05 -14.06
N GLY A 166 15.75 -14.89 -14.07
CA GLY A 166 14.89 -14.44 -15.15
C GLY A 166 13.51 -15.12 -15.18
N GLY A 167 13.18 -15.92 -14.16
CA GLY A 167 11.86 -16.51 -14.00
C GLY A 167 10.76 -15.47 -13.76
N ALA A 168 9.51 -15.84 -13.97
CA ALA A 168 8.36 -14.98 -13.67
C ALA A 168 7.81 -15.27 -12.26
N GLN A 169 7.47 -14.21 -11.53
CA GLN A 169 6.75 -14.23 -10.27
C GLN A 169 5.51 -13.35 -10.40
N THR A 170 4.34 -13.86 -10.05
CA THR A 170 3.12 -13.04 -10.01
C THR A 170 3.07 -12.26 -8.70
N ILE A 171 2.92 -10.94 -8.76
CA ILE A 171 2.70 -10.04 -7.61
C ILE A 171 1.64 -9.02 -8.03
N ASP A 172 0.56 -8.92 -7.25
CA ASP A 172 -0.60 -8.06 -7.54
C ASP A 172 -1.20 -8.25 -8.94
N GLY A 173 -1.16 -9.50 -9.44
CA GLY A 173 -1.64 -9.87 -10.77
C GLY A 173 -0.72 -9.47 -11.93
N ASN A 174 0.44 -8.87 -11.63
CA ASN A 174 1.46 -8.52 -12.62
C ASN A 174 2.58 -9.55 -12.64
N SER A 175 3.21 -9.73 -13.80
CA SER A 175 4.37 -10.62 -13.95
C SER A 175 5.66 -9.85 -13.72
N TRP A 176 6.37 -10.22 -12.66
CA TRP A 176 7.67 -9.66 -12.26
C TRP A 176 8.79 -10.62 -12.61
N GLN A 177 9.91 -10.11 -13.10
CA GLN A 177 11.07 -10.92 -13.42
C GLN A 177 11.96 -11.14 -12.19
N THR A 178 12.25 -12.39 -11.87
CA THR A 178 13.01 -12.80 -10.68
C THR A 178 14.51 -12.77 -10.95
N TYR A 179 15.29 -12.21 -10.03
CA TYR A 179 16.76 -12.26 -10.03
C TYR A 179 17.26 -12.71 -8.66
N CYS A 180 18.27 -13.58 -8.60
CA CYS A 180 18.73 -14.20 -7.34
C CYS A 180 20.10 -14.88 -7.48
N GLY A 181 20.85 -14.96 -6.38
CA GLY A 181 22.00 -15.88 -6.19
C GLY A 181 23.24 -15.66 -7.06
N GLY A 182 23.20 -14.79 -8.08
CA GLY A 182 24.30 -14.44 -9.00
C GLY A 182 24.81 -15.58 -9.90
N THR A 183 24.58 -16.81 -9.50
CA THR A 183 24.78 -18.06 -10.25
C THR A 183 23.44 -18.63 -10.74
N GLY A 184 22.32 -17.98 -10.40
CA GLY A 184 20.96 -18.35 -10.79
C GLY A 184 20.24 -19.30 -9.84
N ASP A 185 20.85 -19.64 -8.70
CA ASP A 185 20.23 -20.39 -7.61
C ASP A 185 19.48 -19.45 -6.65
N CYS A 186 18.14 -19.48 -6.66
CA CYS A 186 17.31 -18.71 -5.73
C CYS A 186 17.12 -19.38 -4.36
N THR A 187 17.72 -20.54 -4.10
CA THR A 187 17.55 -21.27 -2.83
C THR A 187 18.35 -20.68 -1.68
N GLN A 188 19.39 -19.90 -1.98
CA GLN A 188 20.33 -19.34 -1.01
C GLN A 188 20.40 -17.82 -1.14
N THR A 189 19.28 -17.13 -0.92
CA THR A 189 19.26 -15.68 -0.73
C THR A 189 19.05 -15.37 0.74
N ASP A 190 19.91 -14.51 1.28
CA ASP A 190 19.86 -13.95 2.64
C ASP A 190 20.15 -12.45 2.55
N TRP A 191 19.18 -11.60 2.88
CA TRP A 191 19.36 -10.16 2.71
C TRP A 191 20.48 -9.65 3.60
N ALA A 192 20.58 -10.17 4.83
CA ALA A 192 21.60 -9.84 5.82
C ALA A 192 21.85 -8.32 5.99
N GLY A 193 20.79 -7.51 5.89
CA GLY A 193 20.84 -6.04 6.03
C GLY A 193 21.28 -5.29 4.76
N GLY A 194 21.59 -6.01 3.68
CA GLY A 194 21.92 -5.44 2.39
C GLY A 194 23.31 -4.80 2.31
N SER A 195 23.78 -4.59 1.08
CA SER A 195 24.96 -3.81 0.75
C SER A 195 24.81 -3.15 -0.62
N LEU A 196 25.69 -2.19 -0.91
CA LEU A 196 25.72 -1.48 -2.19
C LEU A 196 26.86 -2.00 -3.06
N ASN A 197 26.55 -2.44 -4.28
CA ASN A 197 27.55 -2.64 -5.33
C ASN A 197 27.50 -1.48 -6.34
N PRO A 198 28.50 -0.58 -6.37
CA PRO A 198 28.49 0.59 -7.25
C PRO A 198 28.26 0.22 -8.72
N ARG A 199 27.23 0.84 -9.32
CA ARG A 199 26.85 0.60 -10.71
C ARG A 199 25.98 1.74 -11.23
N GLU A 200 26.42 2.35 -12.32
CA GLU A 200 25.74 3.50 -12.92
C GLU A 200 24.31 3.18 -13.38
N GLY A 201 23.39 4.08 -13.05
CA GLY A 201 21.96 3.99 -13.36
C GLY A 201 21.21 2.91 -12.58
N TYR A 202 21.74 2.51 -11.42
CA TYR A 202 21.05 1.72 -10.40
C TYR A 202 21.04 2.53 -9.11
N HIS A 203 19.97 2.45 -8.33
CA HIS A 203 19.84 3.19 -7.09
C HIS A 203 19.19 2.30 -6.05
N CYS A 204 19.88 2.08 -4.91
CA CYS A 204 19.41 1.20 -3.85
C CYS A 204 18.94 2.01 -2.63
N SER A 205 17.76 1.69 -2.12
CA SER A 205 17.23 2.25 -0.87
C SER A 205 16.71 1.13 0.04
N LEU A 206 17.14 1.15 1.30
CA LEU A 206 16.66 0.22 2.34
C LEU A 206 15.32 0.69 2.88
N LEU A 207 14.38 -0.22 3.16
CA LEU A 207 13.23 0.09 3.99
C LEU A 207 13.63 -0.10 5.46
N ASP A 208 13.64 0.99 6.22
CA ASP A 208 14.00 0.98 7.64
C ASP A 208 12.79 1.24 8.53
N GLU A 209 12.81 0.59 9.70
CA GLU A 209 11.94 0.85 10.84
C GLU A 209 12.72 1.64 11.89
N ILE A 210 12.31 2.88 12.18
CA ILE A 210 13.01 3.82 13.08
C ILE A 210 12.14 4.22 14.26
#